data_AF-A0A8E6B4V6-F1
#
_entry.id   AF-A0A8E6B4V6-F1
#
_cell.length_a   1.000
_cell.length_b   1.000
_cell.length_c   1.000
_cell.angle_alpha   90.00
_cell.angle_beta   90.00
_cell.angle_gamma   90.00
#
_symmetry.space_group_name_H-M   'P 1'
#
loop_
_entity.id
_entity.type
_entity.pdbx_description
1 polymer ?
#
loop_
_entity_poly.entity_id
_entity_poly.type
_entity_poly.pdbx_seq_one_letter_code
_entity_poly.pdbx_strand_id
1 'polypeptide(L)'
;MRAWRILAAALALLVATEALPAPDTNSTAALNPLYLRQQLAIFQSLSPERQEQIRKLDKELFELPVAERQHLEKIMERYVSWLQQMPEKNRALITASNSEFRLAAIKEQKSREWLETLPKAHREEYEATTNAKDRLALLEKWKLEDESRKERWHFAQTHWSEAYMVAAIESMEANKQLWNSYVINLSNQVNFVQKNQLLELSKAASKGDEIQKYELVARLNMLSHRTLLPGPNDGVRFRVALPSKLLAMMEEVEKKDKTAKKSWKNDVEPYRGQWPEFAVAVSEYLKRTQITPPAPLVKATTKSEMPAEVKRFIEEEIETKKGTPEGKEALEMLRNAEGKWPEYPRAIMKIAEKNNLFVPGWMIPKLPVPKKDKK
;
A
#
# COMPACT_ATOMS: atom_id res chain seq x y z
N MET A 1 9.30 23.28 -5.79
CA MET A 1 9.23 24.68 -5.32
C MET A 1 8.74 25.67 -6.38
N ARG A 2 9.19 25.62 -7.65
CA ARG A 2 8.72 26.56 -8.70
C ARG A 2 7.21 26.49 -8.96
N ALA A 3 6.64 25.29 -9.15
CA ALA A 3 5.20 25.10 -9.36
C ALA A 3 4.32 25.68 -8.22
N TRP A 4 4.78 25.59 -6.97
CA TRP A 4 4.07 26.17 -5.81
C TRP A 4 4.08 27.70 -5.80
N ARG A 5 5.16 28.33 -6.30
CA ARG A 5 5.21 29.80 -6.46
C ARG A 5 4.27 30.27 -7.56
N ILE A 6 4.22 29.53 -8.67
CA ILE A 6 3.27 29.79 -9.78
C ILE A 6 1.84 29.64 -9.27
N LEU A 7 1.52 28.59 -8.53
CA LEU A 7 0.19 28.40 -7.94
C LEU A 7 -0.18 29.54 -6.98
N ALA A 8 0.72 29.93 -6.08
CA ALA A 8 0.47 31.02 -5.14
C ALA A 8 0.24 32.37 -5.86
N ALA A 9 1.02 32.64 -6.92
CA ALA A 9 0.84 33.81 -7.76
C ALA A 9 -0.49 33.75 -8.54
N ALA A 10 -0.83 32.60 -9.13
CA ALA A 10 -2.07 32.39 -9.88
C ALA A 10 -3.31 32.59 -9.01
N LEU A 11 -3.32 31.97 -7.82
CA LEU A 11 -4.38 32.14 -6.82
C LEU A 11 -4.48 33.58 -6.35
N ALA A 12 -3.36 34.31 -6.33
CA ALA A 12 -3.40 35.74 -6.06
C ALA A 12 -3.91 36.57 -7.23
N LEU A 13 -3.72 36.10 -8.46
CA LEU A 13 -4.09 36.74 -9.72
C LEU A 13 -5.59 36.63 -10.05
N LEU A 14 -6.17 35.44 -9.87
CA LEU A 14 -7.55 35.07 -10.24
C LEU A 14 -8.68 35.74 -9.45
N VAL A 15 -8.39 36.36 -8.31
CA VAL A 15 -9.44 36.84 -7.38
C VAL A 15 -9.87 38.28 -7.67
N ALA A 16 -9.11 39.02 -8.50
CA ALA A 16 -9.43 40.40 -8.88
C ALA A 16 -10.41 40.55 -10.05
N THR A 17 -10.80 39.43 -10.68
CA THR A 17 -11.85 39.42 -11.73
C THR A 17 -13.18 39.10 -11.08
N GLU A 18 -13.87 40.10 -10.56
CA GLU A 18 -15.20 39.94 -9.98
C GLU A 18 -16.20 39.45 -11.05
N ALA A 19 -16.88 38.35 -10.75
CA ALA A 19 -18.16 37.92 -11.35
C ALA A 19 -18.17 37.58 -12.86
N LEU A 20 -17.20 36.81 -13.35
CA LEU A 20 -17.42 36.09 -14.60
C LEU A 20 -18.19 34.78 -14.37
N PRO A 21 -19.26 34.49 -15.12
CA PRO A 21 -19.82 33.15 -15.16
C PRO A 21 -18.75 32.18 -15.69
N ALA A 22 -18.51 31.09 -14.97
CA ALA A 22 -17.65 30.03 -15.48
C ALA A 22 -18.26 29.50 -16.79
N PRO A 23 -17.46 29.30 -17.86
CA PRO A 23 -17.97 28.64 -19.06
C PRO A 23 -18.42 27.23 -18.67
N ASP A 24 -19.54 26.77 -19.25
CA ASP A 24 -19.95 25.37 -19.11
C ASP A 24 -18.79 24.47 -19.58
N THR A 25 -18.27 23.66 -18.67
CA THR A 25 -17.07 22.82 -18.88
C THR A 25 -17.27 21.73 -19.93
N ASN A 26 -18.52 21.50 -20.36
CA ASN A 26 -18.88 20.56 -21.43
C ASN A 26 -19.03 21.25 -22.80
N SER A 27 -18.82 22.56 -22.90
CA SER A 27 -19.11 23.34 -24.11
C SER A 27 -17.83 23.69 -24.87
N THR A 28 -17.90 23.68 -26.21
CA THR A 28 -16.94 24.29 -27.14
C THR A 28 -16.80 25.81 -26.96
N ALA A 29 -17.22 26.35 -25.82
CA ALA A 29 -17.25 27.74 -25.42
C ALA A 29 -15.86 28.40 -25.36
N ALA A 30 -14.78 27.63 -25.24
CA ALA A 30 -13.41 28.14 -25.38
C ALA A 30 -13.14 28.77 -26.77
N LEU A 31 -13.93 28.40 -27.78
CA LEU A 31 -13.89 28.97 -29.13
C LEU A 31 -15.01 30.01 -29.38
N ASN A 32 -15.81 30.36 -28.36
CA ASN A 32 -16.86 31.36 -28.52
C ASN A 32 -16.25 32.77 -28.58
N PRO A 33 -16.34 33.49 -29.71
CA PRO A 33 -15.72 34.82 -29.86
C PRO A 33 -16.30 35.86 -28.90
N LEU A 34 -17.55 35.71 -28.44
CA LEU A 34 -18.15 36.61 -27.45
C LEU A 34 -17.50 36.44 -26.08
N TYR A 35 -17.26 35.19 -25.67
CA TYR A 35 -16.57 34.90 -24.41
C TYR A 35 -15.13 35.44 -24.43
N LEU A 36 -14.38 35.21 -25.53
CA LEU A 36 -13.02 35.74 -25.68
C LEU A 36 -12.98 37.28 -25.63
N ARG A 37 -13.97 37.96 -26.24
CA ARG A 37 -14.08 39.43 -26.15
C ARG A 37 -14.36 39.91 -24.73
N GLN A 38 -15.22 39.22 -23.99
CA GLN A 38 -15.50 39.54 -22.58
C GLN A 38 -14.25 39.34 -21.71
N GLN A 39 -13.56 38.21 -21.86
CA GLN A 39 -12.29 37.95 -21.15
C GLN A 39 -11.23 39.00 -21.47
N LEU A 40 -11.10 39.39 -22.75
CA LEU A 40 -10.17 40.45 -23.17
C LEU A 40 -10.52 41.80 -22.54
N ALA A 41 -11.81 42.19 -22.55
CA ALA A 41 -12.26 43.44 -21.95
C ALA A 41 -11.96 43.49 -20.44
N ILE A 42 -12.15 42.36 -19.74
CA ILE A 42 -11.83 42.24 -18.32
C ILE A 42 -10.34 42.33 -18.09
N PHE A 43 -9.53 41.60 -18.86
CA PHE A 43 -8.09 41.71 -18.79
C PHE A 43 -7.61 43.16 -19.02
N GLN A 44 -8.20 43.86 -19.99
CA GLN A 44 -7.88 45.26 -20.28
C GLN A 44 -8.32 46.24 -19.18
N SER A 45 -9.36 45.91 -18.41
CA SER A 45 -9.78 46.72 -17.26
C SER A 45 -8.85 46.62 -16.03
N LEU A 46 -7.95 45.63 -15.99
CA LEU A 46 -6.96 45.49 -14.92
C LEU A 46 -5.85 46.55 -15.05
N SER A 47 -5.21 46.91 -13.93
CA SER A 47 -4.07 47.83 -13.97
C SER A 47 -2.90 47.28 -14.83
N PRO A 48 -2.06 48.13 -15.44
CA PRO A 48 -0.96 47.68 -16.30
C PRO A 48 0.00 46.69 -15.60
N GLU A 49 0.35 46.96 -14.34
CA GLU A 49 1.18 46.07 -13.51
C GLU A 49 0.53 44.68 -13.38
N ARG A 50 -0.79 44.66 -13.21
CA ARG A 50 -1.54 43.43 -13.05
C ARG A 50 -1.64 42.63 -14.34
N GLN A 51 -1.86 43.30 -15.46
CA GLN A 51 -1.81 42.68 -16.78
C GLN A 51 -0.45 42.01 -17.03
N GLU A 52 0.65 42.68 -16.65
CA GLU A 52 2.00 42.13 -16.78
C GLU A 52 2.22 40.89 -15.90
N GLN A 53 1.73 40.92 -14.65
CA GLN A 53 1.77 39.75 -13.77
C GLN A 53 1.04 38.54 -14.36
N ILE A 54 -0.14 38.73 -14.96
CA ILE A 54 -0.89 37.65 -15.61
C ILE A 54 -0.13 37.12 -16.83
N ARG A 55 0.41 37.99 -17.71
CA ARG A 55 1.20 37.55 -18.87
C ARG A 55 2.43 36.76 -18.45
N LYS A 56 3.12 37.22 -17.38
CA LYS A 56 4.26 36.50 -16.82
C LYS A 56 3.86 35.13 -16.32
N LEU A 57 2.75 35.03 -15.59
CA LEU A 57 2.24 33.76 -15.08
C LEU A 57 1.84 32.80 -16.20
N ASP A 58 1.14 33.29 -17.21
CA ASP A 58 0.77 32.52 -18.39
C ASP A 58 2.02 31.93 -19.06
N LYS A 59 3.05 32.76 -19.30
CA LYS A 59 4.33 32.30 -19.83
C LYS A 59 4.99 31.24 -18.94
N GLU A 60 5.08 31.48 -17.64
CA GLU A 60 5.66 30.54 -16.67
C GLU A 60 4.88 29.20 -16.64
N LEU A 61 3.56 29.23 -16.80
CA LEU A 61 2.70 28.05 -16.87
C LEU A 61 2.92 27.27 -18.17
N PHE A 62 3.10 27.96 -19.30
CA PHE A 62 3.39 27.34 -20.60
C PHE A 62 4.81 26.76 -20.71
N GLU A 63 5.76 27.22 -19.91
CA GLU A 63 7.11 26.68 -19.80
C GLU A 63 7.16 25.33 -19.05
N LEU A 64 6.10 24.95 -18.33
CA LEU A 64 6.04 23.68 -17.58
C LEU A 64 5.78 22.46 -18.49
N PRO A 65 6.20 21.25 -18.08
CA PRO A 65 5.80 20.01 -18.74
C PRO A 65 4.27 19.88 -18.83
N VAL A 66 3.76 19.33 -19.94
CA VAL A 66 2.31 19.26 -20.23
C VAL A 66 1.51 18.64 -19.08
N ALA A 67 2.02 17.58 -18.46
CA ALA A 67 1.35 16.92 -17.32
C ALA A 67 1.24 17.83 -16.08
N GLU A 68 2.29 18.60 -15.78
CA GLU A 68 2.29 19.55 -14.66
C GLU A 68 1.36 20.73 -14.94
N ARG A 69 1.40 21.27 -16.17
CA ARG A 69 0.49 22.34 -16.62
C ARG A 69 -0.97 21.95 -16.46
N GLN A 70 -1.37 20.80 -16.99
CA GLN A 70 -2.75 20.29 -16.88
C GLN A 70 -3.18 20.08 -15.43
N HIS A 71 -2.26 19.67 -14.55
CA HIS A 71 -2.54 19.53 -13.13
C HIS A 71 -2.83 20.88 -12.48
N LEU A 72 -1.99 21.90 -12.74
CA LEU A 72 -2.18 23.25 -12.21
C LEU A 72 -3.44 23.93 -12.75
N GLU A 73 -3.73 23.78 -14.05
CA GLU A 73 -4.98 24.25 -14.68
C GLU A 73 -6.20 23.69 -13.94
N LYS A 74 -6.24 22.37 -13.72
CA LYS A 74 -7.32 21.73 -12.94
C LYS A 74 -7.43 22.25 -11.50
N ILE A 75 -6.31 22.57 -10.84
CA ILE A 75 -6.34 23.16 -9.50
C ILE A 75 -6.95 24.57 -9.54
N MET A 76 -6.53 25.39 -10.52
CA MET A 76 -7.06 26.75 -10.68
C MET A 76 -8.56 26.73 -11.00
N GLU A 77 -9.00 25.86 -11.90
CA GLU A 77 -10.42 25.66 -12.22
C GLU A 77 -11.23 25.29 -10.96
N ARG A 78 -10.78 24.26 -10.22
CA ARG A 78 -11.43 23.83 -8.97
C ARG A 78 -11.48 24.96 -7.94
N TYR A 79 -10.43 25.77 -7.86
CA TYR A 79 -10.37 26.91 -6.94
C TYR A 79 -11.37 28.00 -7.33
N VAL A 80 -11.45 28.36 -8.62
CA VAL A 80 -12.42 29.34 -9.12
C VAL A 80 -13.85 28.85 -8.88
N SER A 81 -14.15 27.59 -9.22
CA SER A 81 -15.47 27.01 -8.96
C SER A 81 -15.82 27.02 -7.48
N TRP A 82 -14.86 26.72 -6.61
CA TRP A 82 -15.07 26.81 -5.15
C TRP A 82 -15.35 28.24 -4.70
N LEU A 83 -14.58 29.24 -5.16
CA LEU A 83 -14.82 30.65 -4.82
C LEU A 83 -16.18 31.17 -5.29
N GLN A 84 -16.66 30.70 -6.44
CA GLN A 84 -17.97 31.08 -6.98
C GLN A 84 -19.13 30.52 -6.14
N GLN A 85 -18.96 29.34 -5.56
CA GLN A 85 -19.95 28.71 -4.67
C GLN A 85 -19.96 29.34 -3.27
N MET A 86 -18.93 30.10 -2.89
CA MET A 86 -18.85 30.73 -1.58
C MET A 86 -19.80 31.94 -1.45
N PRO A 87 -20.39 32.16 -0.25
CA PRO A 87 -21.11 33.38 0.07
C PRO A 87 -20.24 34.62 -0.19
N GLU A 88 -20.85 35.68 -0.72
CA GLU A 88 -20.17 36.91 -1.12
C GLU A 88 -19.31 37.54 -0.01
N LYS A 89 -19.81 37.51 1.24
CA LYS A 89 -19.07 37.96 2.42
C LYS A 89 -17.71 37.26 2.59
N ASN A 90 -17.67 35.93 2.39
CA ASN A 90 -16.44 35.17 2.53
C ASN A 90 -15.52 35.35 1.32
N ARG A 91 -16.09 35.53 0.13
CA ARG A 91 -15.35 35.84 -1.10
C ARG A 91 -14.62 37.19 -0.98
N ALA A 92 -15.31 38.22 -0.48
CA ALA A 92 -14.71 39.54 -0.25
C ALA A 92 -13.52 39.48 0.72
N LEU A 93 -13.64 38.70 1.82
CA LEU A 93 -12.57 38.52 2.80
C LEU A 93 -11.30 37.91 2.18
N ILE A 94 -11.46 36.89 1.33
CA ILE A 94 -10.36 36.23 0.62
C ILE A 94 -9.74 37.17 -0.43
N THR A 95 -10.56 38.01 -1.07
CA THR A 95 -10.13 38.92 -2.14
C THR A 95 -9.31 40.09 -1.64
N ALA A 96 -9.77 40.76 -0.57
CA ALA A 96 -9.20 42.00 -0.06
C ALA A 96 -7.89 41.84 0.75
N SER A 97 -7.51 40.60 1.06
CA SER A 97 -6.40 40.30 1.98
C SER A 97 -5.06 40.10 1.26
N ASN A 98 -3.94 40.36 1.96
CA ASN A 98 -2.62 39.95 1.48
C ASN A 98 -2.52 38.41 1.37
N SER A 99 -1.47 37.90 0.73
CA SER A 99 -1.34 36.45 0.45
C SER A 99 -1.37 35.58 1.70
N GLU A 100 -0.80 36.02 2.82
CA GLU A 100 -0.77 35.25 4.06
C GLU A 100 -2.15 35.19 4.73
N PHE A 101 -2.80 36.34 4.88
CA PHE A 101 -4.17 36.42 5.41
C PHE A 101 -5.16 35.66 4.51
N ARG A 102 -4.99 35.73 3.18
CA ARG A 102 -5.79 34.97 2.23
C ARG A 102 -5.64 33.46 2.46
N LEU A 103 -4.41 32.97 2.61
CA LEU A 103 -4.17 31.55 2.88
C LEU A 103 -4.74 31.12 4.23
N ALA A 104 -4.64 31.96 5.26
CA ALA A 104 -5.24 31.70 6.56
C ALA A 104 -6.79 31.62 6.46
N ALA A 105 -7.42 32.59 5.81
CA ALA A 105 -8.87 32.62 5.60
C ALA A 105 -9.36 31.41 4.77
N ILE A 106 -8.63 31.01 3.73
CA ILE A 106 -8.94 29.80 2.94
C ILE A 106 -8.84 28.55 3.82
N LYS A 107 -7.78 28.41 4.62
CA LYS A 107 -7.59 27.26 5.52
C LYS A 107 -8.71 27.18 6.56
N GLU A 108 -9.10 28.31 7.14
CA GLU A 108 -10.19 28.40 8.10
C GLU A 108 -11.52 28.02 7.45
N GLN A 109 -11.83 28.59 6.28
CA GLN A 109 -13.07 28.27 5.56
C GLN A 109 -13.13 26.79 5.16
N LYS A 110 -12.05 26.24 4.60
CA LYS A 110 -11.98 24.80 4.27
C LYS A 110 -12.12 23.91 5.50
N SER A 111 -11.59 24.33 6.63
CA SER A 111 -11.74 23.59 7.89
C SER A 111 -13.19 23.62 8.39
N ARG A 112 -13.89 24.75 8.24
CA ARG A 112 -15.33 24.86 8.53
C ARG A 112 -16.19 24.00 7.60
N GLU A 113 -15.99 24.12 6.28
CA GLU A 113 -16.70 23.30 5.30
C GLU A 113 -16.49 21.81 5.57
N TRP A 114 -15.25 21.40 5.89
CA TRP A 114 -14.96 20.01 6.23
C TRP A 114 -15.64 19.58 7.53
N LEU A 115 -15.62 20.39 8.59
CA LEU A 115 -16.36 20.15 9.83
C LEU A 115 -17.86 19.93 9.59
N GLU A 116 -18.45 20.72 8.69
CA GLU A 116 -19.86 20.58 8.32
C GLU A 116 -20.17 19.24 7.64
N THR A 117 -19.20 18.66 6.92
CA THR A 117 -19.34 17.33 6.32
C THR A 117 -19.18 16.16 7.31
N LEU A 118 -18.69 16.41 8.53
CA LEU A 118 -18.47 15.35 9.51
C LEU A 118 -19.78 14.84 10.14
N PRO A 119 -19.81 13.57 10.59
CA PRO A 119 -20.95 13.03 11.34
C PRO A 119 -21.32 13.89 12.55
N LYS A 120 -22.61 13.94 12.90
CA LYS A 120 -23.13 14.78 14.00
C LYS A 120 -22.35 14.62 15.30
N ALA A 121 -21.99 13.39 15.66
CA ALA A 121 -21.21 13.09 16.87
C ALA A 121 -19.85 13.83 16.91
N HIS A 122 -19.15 13.94 15.78
CA HIS A 122 -17.86 14.65 15.73
C HIS A 122 -18.07 16.16 15.84
N ARG A 123 -19.15 16.68 15.23
CA ARG A 123 -19.50 18.11 15.36
C ARG A 123 -19.82 18.48 16.81
N GLU A 124 -20.61 17.66 17.50
CA GLU A 124 -20.93 17.85 18.92
C GLU A 124 -19.68 17.77 19.81
N GLU A 125 -18.76 16.83 19.56
CA GLU A 125 -17.49 16.72 20.28
C GLU A 125 -16.60 17.96 20.06
N TYR A 126 -16.56 18.49 18.83
CA TYR A 126 -15.84 19.70 18.50
C TYR A 126 -16.40 20.95 19.21
N GLU A 127 -17.73 21.08 19.23
CA GLU A 127 -18.44 22.17 19.92
C GLU A 127 -18.25 22.12 21.44
N ALA A 128 -18.34 20.91 22.02
CA ALA A 128 -18.15 20.67 23.45
C ALA A 128 -16.72 20.97 23.93
N THR A 129 -15.72 20.82 23.07
CA THR A 129 -14.33 21.14 23.40
C THR A 129 -14.16 22.66 23.46
N THR A 130 -13.96 23.26 24.64
CA THR A 130 -13.84 24.72 24.80
C THR A 130 -12.45 25.27 24.49
N ASN A 131 -11.40 24.48 24.70
CA ASN A 131 -10.01 24.89 24.48
C ASN A 131 -9.64 24.87 22.99
N ALA A 132 -9.14 26.01 22.49
CA ALA A 132 -8.73 26.15 21.09
C ALA A 132 -7.60 25.20 20.68
N LYS A 133 -6.65 24.91 21.59
CA LYS A 133 -5.54 23.98 21.31
C LYS A 133 -6.06 22.55 21.14
N ASP A 134 -7.00 22.15 22.00
CA ASP A 134 -7.57 20.80 21.97
C ASP A 134 -8.46 20.61 20.74
N ARG A 135 -9.21 21.66 20.34
CA ARG A 135 -9.94 21.68 19.06
C ARG A 135 -9.02 21.45 17.85
N LEU A 136 -7.85 22.12 17.82
CA LEU A 136 -6.89 21.93 16.74
C LEU A 136 -6.32 20.51 16.72
N ALA A 137 -5.95 19.97 17.88
CA ALA A 137 -5.46 18.59 17.99
C ALA A 137 -6.52 17.57 17.55
N LEU A 138 -7.79 17.81 17.90
CA LEU A 138 -8.92 16.97 17.50
C LEU A 138 -9.14 16.99 15.99
N LEU A 139 -9.09 18.17 15.37
CA LEU A 139 -9.16 18.32 13.92
C LEU A 139 -8.01 17.61 13.21
N GLU A 140 -6.78 17.73 13.72
CA GLU A 140 -5.61 17.08 13.14
C GLU A 140 -5.74 15.56 13.21
N LYS A 141 -6.16 15.03 14.37
CA LYS A 141 -6.47 13.61 14.55
C LYS A 141 -7.50 13.11 13.54
N TRP A 142 -8.63 13.78 13.41
CA TRP A 142 -9.68 13.37 12.47
C TRP A 142 -9.26 13.51 11.00
N LYS A 143 -8.40 14.49 10.66
CA LYS A 143 -7.83 14.60 9.31
C LYS A 143 -6.94 13.41 9.00
N LEU A 144 -6.09 12.99 9.94
CA LEU A 144 -5.27 11.80 9.81
C LEU A 144 -6.12 10.52 9.68
N GLU A 145 -7.21 10.42 10.45
CA GLU A 145 -8.16 9.30 10.35
C GLU A 145 -8.90 9.27 9.00
N ASP A 146 -9.34 10.44 8.50
CA ASP A 146 -10.00 10.58 7.20
C ASP A 146 -9.04 10.27 6.04
N GLU A 147 -7.80 10.74 6.11
CA GLU A 147 -6.75 10.41 5.15
C GLU A 147 -6.46 8.90 5.16
N SER A 148 -6.28 8.31 6.34
CA SER A 148 -6.12 6.85 6.49
C SER A 148 -7.34 6.09 5.94
N ARG A 149 -8.56 6.61 6.11
CA ARG A 149 -9.77 6.01 5.53
C ARG A 149 -9.79 6.14 4.00
N LYS A 150 -9.39 7.28 3.44
CA LYS A 150 -9.29 7.49 1.99
C LYS A 150 -8.23 6.59 1.37
N GLU A 151 -7.07 6.46 2.00
CA GLU A 151 -6.03 5.53 1.57
C GLU A 151 -6.54 4.09 1.59
N ARG A 152 -7.20 3.67 2.68
CA ARG A 152 -7.83 2.34 2.77
C ARG A 152 -8.89 2.14 1.70
N TRP A 153 -9.73 3.14 1.43
CA TRP A 153 -10.76 3.06 0.40
C TRP A 153 -10.15 3.01 -1.01
N HIS A 154 -9.11 3.79 -1.26
CA HIS A 154 -8.40 3.78 -2.54
C HIS A 154 -7.68 2.46 -2.77
N PHE A 155 -7.04 1.93 -1.73
CA PHE A 155 -6.47 0.59 -1.70
C PHE A 155 -7.55 -0.45 -2.00
N ALA A 156 -8.66 -0.41 -1.27
CA ALA A 156 -9.79 -1.29 -1.50
C ALA A 156 -10.27 -1.18 -2.95
N GLN A 157 -10.54 0.01 -3.50
CA GLN A 157 -10.97 0.23 -4.89
C GLN A 157 -9.99 -0.34 -5.93
N THR A 158 -8.69 -0.15 -5.71
CA THR A 158 -7.64 -0.64 -6.62
C THR A 158 -7.61 -2.17 -6.65
N HIS A 159 -7.94 -2.81 -5.52
CA HIS A 159 -7.94 -4.26 -5.37
C HIS A 159 -9.35 -4.88 -5.39
N TRP A 160 -10.42 -4.06 -5.52
CA TRP A 160 -11.82 -4.49 -5.39
C TRP A 160 -12.29 -5.32 -6.59
N SER A 161 -11.76 -5.05 -7.78
CA SER A 161 -12.17 -5.71 -9.01
C SER A 161 -11.80 -7.20 -9.07
N GLU A 162 -10.98 -7.67 -8.13
CA GLU A 162 -10.67 -9.08 -8.01
C GLU A 162 -11.86 -9.80 -7.35
N ALA A 163 -12.72 -10.45 -8.15
CA ALA A 163 -13.84 -11.30 -7.68
C ALA A 163 -13.42 -12.33 -6.61
N TYR A 164 -12.12 -12.62 -6.53
CA TYR A 164 -11.47 -13.39 -5.48
C TYR A 164 -11.68 -12.81 -4.06
N MET A 165 -11.79 -11.48 -3.92
CA MET A 165 -11.85 -10.80 -2.62
C MET A 165 -13.13 -11.06 -1.84
N VAL A 166 -14.30 -10.97 -2.48
CA VAL A 166 -15.61 -11.21 -1.82
C VAL A 166 -15.69 -12.64 -1.32
N ALA A 167 -15.38 -13.59 -2.20
CA ALA A 167 -15.42 -14.99 -1.85
C ALA A 167 -14.36 -15.32 -0.78
N ALA A 168 -13.17 -14.69 -0.81
CA ALA A 168 -12.14 -14.87 0.23
C ALA A 168 -12.64 -14.43 1.62
N ILE A 169 -13.44 -13.36 1.70
CA ILE A 169 -14.07 -12.93 2.96
C ILE A 169 -15.10 -13.96 3.44
N GLU A 170 -15.96 -14.47 2.56
CA GLU A 170 -16.92 -15.52 2.93
C GLU A 170 -16.20 -16.78 3.44
N SER A 171 -15.12 -17.17 2.76
CA SER A 171 -14.24 -18.27 3.21
C SER A 171 -13.56 -17.97 4.54
N MET A 172 -13.24 -16.71 4.83
CA MET A 172 -12.66 -16.30 6.11
C MET A 172 -13.62 -16.51 7.27
N GLU A 173 -14.91 -16.24 7.07
CA GLU A 173 -15.93 -16.50 8.09
C GLU A 173 -16.15 -18.00 8.28
N ALA A 174 -16.24 -18.77 7.18
CA ALA A 174 -16.40 -20.22 7.24
C ALA A 174 -15.19 -20.95 7.83
N ASN A 175 -13.97 -20.42 7.63
CA ASN A 175 -12.70 -21.06 7.98
C ASN A 175 -11.84 -20.23 8.94
N LYS A 176 -12.47 -19.57 9.92
CA LYS A 176 -11.79 -18.62 10.83
C LYS A 176 -10.50 -19.15 11.46
N GLN A 177 -10.48 -20.42 11.86
CA GLN A 177 -9.29 -21.03 12.45
C GLN A 177 -8.13 -21.14 11.44
N LEU A 178 -8.41 -21.53 10.20
CA LEU A 178 -7.39 -21.66 9.15
C LEU A 178 -6.81 -20.30 8.76
N TRP A 179 -7.65 -19.28 8.65
CA TRP A 179 -7.21 -17.91 8.40
C TRP A 179 -6.38 -17.35 9.54
N ASN A 180 -6.78 -17.60 10.79
CA ASN A 180 -5.98 -17.19 11.95
C ASN A 180 -4.59 -17.86 11.93
N SER A 181 -4.53 -19.17 11.66
CA SER A 181 -3.25 -19.87 11.51
C SER A 181 -2.40 -19.28 10.37
N TYR A 182 -3.02 -18.97 9.22
CA TYR A 182 -2.35 -18.34 8.08
C TYR A 182 -1.79 -16.96 8.44
N VAL A 183 -2.60 -16.10 9.06
CA VAL A 183 -2.18 -14.77 9.52
C VAL A 183 -1.04 -14.89 10.51
N ILE A 184 -1.11 -15.80 11.48
CA ILE A 184 -0.05 -16.00 12.47
C ILE A 184 1.25 -16.43 11.79
N ASN A 185 1.20 -17.44 10.92
CA ASN A 185 2.37 -17.94 10.20
C ASN A 185 2.99 -16.86 9.30
N LEU A 186 2.18 -16.13 8.53
CA LEU A 186 2.64 -15.02 7.71
C LEU A 186 3.19 -13.86 8.56
N SER A 187 2.55 -13.53 9.68
CA SER A 187 3.02 -12.46 10.58
C SER A 187 4.40 -12.77 11.16
N ASN A 188 4.75 -14.04 11.32
CA ASN A 188 6.08 -14.47 11.73
C ASN A 188 7.10 -14.40 10.60
N GLN A 189 6.67 -14.28 9.36
CA GLN A 189 7.53 -14.23 8.18
C GLN A 189 7.86 -12.78 7.75
N VAL A 190 6.93 -11.86 7.98
CA VAL A 190 7.14 -10.44 7.65
C VAL A 190 7.99 -9.69 8.69
N ASN A 191 8.40 -8.46 8.34
CA ASN A 191 9.13 -7.60 9.26
C ASN A 191 8.26 -7.13 10.46
N PHE A 192 8.88 -6.58 11.50
CA PHE A 192 8.19 -6.20 12.74
C PHE A 192 7.02 -5.21 12.53
N VAL A 193 7.18 -4.23 11.64
CA VAL A 193 6.14 -3.23 11.35
C VAL A 193 4.95 -3.90 10.68
N GLN A 194 5.20 -4.70 9.64
CA GLN A 194 4.18 -5.45 8.92
C GLN A 194 3.48 -6.48 9.82
N LYS A 195 4.23 -7.13 10.71
CA LYS A 195 3.71 -8.08 11.70
C LYS A 195 2.66 -7.41 12.58
N ASN A 196 3.00 -6.28 13.18
CA ASN A 196 2.07 -5.56 14.06
C ASN A 196 0.85 -5.08 13.28
N GLN A 197 1.05 -4.56 12.07
CA GLN A 197 -0.05 -4.13 11.21
C GLN A 197 -1.00 -5.30 10.88
N LEU A 198 -0.49 -6.47 10.49
CA LEU A 198 -1.31 -7.64 10.20
C LEU A 198 -2.09 -8.13 11.42
N LEU A 199 -1.45 -8.15 12.60
CA LEU A 199 -2.10 -8.60 13.83
C LEU A 199 -3.20 -7.62 14.27
N GLU A 200 -2.97 -6.31 14.17
CA GLU A 200 -4.00 -5.30 14.48
C GLU A 200 -5.15 -5.35 13.46
N LEU A 201 -4.86 -5.48 12.16
CA LEU A 201 -5.89 -5.66 11.12
C LEU A 201 -6.70 -6.93 11.34
N SER A 202 -6.05 -8.04 11.70
CA SER A 202 -6.73 -9.31 12.00
C SER A 202 -7.65 -9.21 13.23
N LYS A 203 -7.22 -8.52 14.29
CA LYS A 203 -8.07 -8.21 15.45
C LYS A 203 -9.25 -7.33 15.05
N ALA A 204 -9.03 -6.30 14.22
CA ALA A 204 -10.08 -5.39 13.77
C ALA A 204 -11.11 -6.11 12.87
N ALA A 205 -10.66 -6.89 11.89
CA ALA A 205 -11.49 -7.72 11.03
C ALA A 205 -12.35 -8.72 11.83
N SER A 206 -11.79 -9.28 12.91
CA SER A 206 -12.50 -10.20 13.80
C SER A 206 -13.65 -9.54 14.59
N LYS A 207 -13.67 -8.21 14.71
CA LYS A 207 -14.76 -7.45 15.36
C LYS A 207 -15.94 -7.17 14.42
N GLY A 208 -15.86 -7.59 13.16
CA GLY A 208 -16.96 -7.45 12.19
C GLY A 208 -16.91 -6.20 11.31
N ASP A 209 -15.84 -5.40 11.37
CA ASP A 209 -15.67 -4.27 10.45
C ASP A 209 -15.34 -4.79 9.03
N GLU A 210 -16.29 -4.68 8.10
CA GLU A 210 -16.15 -5.19 6.73
C GLU A 210 -14.95 -4.58 6.02
N ILE A 211 -14.69 -3.27 6.16
CA ILE A 211 -13.57 -2.60 5.49
C ILE A 211 -12.25 -3.22 5.94
N GLN A 212 -12.13 -3.56 7.21
CA GLN A 212 -10.94 -4.21 7.77
C GLN A 212 -10.78 -5.64 7.26
N LYS A 213 -11.88 -6.37 7.03
CA LYS A 213 -11.83 -7.70 6.38
C LYS A 213 -11.28 -7.58 4.96
N TYR A 214 -11.78 -6.62 4.17
CA TYR A 214 -11.26 -6.37 2.82
C TYR A 214 -9.78 -5.98 2.84
N GLU A 215 -9.39 -5.04 3.69
CA GLU A 215 -8.00 -4.60 3.81
C GLU A 215 -7.10 -5.77 4.20
N LEU A 216 -7.51 -6.57 5.18
CA LEU A 216 -6.78 -7.77 5.60
C LEU A 216 -6.59 -8.72 4.42
N VAL A 217 -7.66 -9.12 3.72
CA VAL A 217 -7.57 -10.07 2.61
C VAL A 217 -6.68 -9.54 1.48
N ALA A 218 -6.80 -8.27 1.11
CA ALA A 218 -6.00 -7.68 0.04
C ALA A 218 -4.53 -7.62 0.43
N ARG A 219 -4.25 -7.29 1.70
CA ARG A 219 -2.88 -7.27 2.22
C ARG A 219 -2.29 -8.66 2.34
N LEU A 220 -3.08 -9.65 2.74
CA LEU A 220 -2.70 -11.05 2.74
C LEU A 220 -2.42 -11.52 1.31
N ASN A 221 -3.23 -11.15 0.32
CA ASN A 221 -2.99 -11.47 -1.08
C ASN A 221 -1.66 -10.88 -1.59
N MET A 222 -1.42 -9.58 -1.36
CA MET A 222 -0.16 -8.92 -1.73
C MET A 222 1.07 -9.58 -1.10
N LEU A 223 0.96 -10.00 0.17
CA LEU A 223 2.03 -10.66 0.89
C LEU A 223 2.15 -12.14 0.53
N SER A 224 1.08 -12.79 0.08
CA SER A 224 1.08 -14.20 -0.34
C SER A 224 1.88 -14.46 -1.61
N HIS A 225 2.10 -13.43 -2.43
CA HIS A 225 3.04 -13.49 -3.55
C HIS A 225 4.48 -13.73 -3.08
N ARG A 226 4.80 -13.43 -1.82
CA ARG A 226 6.03 -13.89 -1.18
C ARG A 226 5.81 -15.35 -0.82
N THR A 227 6.70 -16.23 -1.27
CA THR A 227 6.59 -17.67 -1.01
C THR A 227 6.61 -17.91 0.50
N LEU A 228 5.43 -18.03 1.11
CA LEU A 228 5.28 -18.48 2.48
C LEU A 228 5.74 -19.94 2.51
N LEU A 229 6.87 -20.20 3.18
CA LEU A 229 7.42 -21.55 3.24
C LEU A 229 7.03 -22.22 4.55
N PRO A 230 6.42 -23.42 4.50
CA PRO A 230 6.23 -24.27 5.67
C PRO A 230 7.53 -24.47 6.44
N GLY A 231 7.51 -24.21 7.73
CA GLY A 231 8.71 -24.36 8.54
C GLY A 231 8.54 -23.76 9.93
N PRO A 232 9.58 -23.84 10.76
CA PRO A 232 9.54 -23.29 12.09
C PRO A 232 9.60 -21.75 12.04
N ASN A 233 8.96 -21.12 13.02
CA ASN A 233 8.81 -19.66 13.09
C ASN A 233 10.06 -18.95 13.66
N ASP A 234 11.05 -19.72 14.14
CA ASP A 234 12.26 -19.28 14.83
C ASP A 234 13.50 -19.18 13.91
N GLY A 235 13.27 -19.07 12.61
CA GLY A 235 14.31 -18.98 11.62
C GLY A 235 15.27 -17.79 11.76
N VAL A 236 16.46 -17.92 11.15
CA VAL A 236 17.49 -16.87 11.13
C VAL A 236 17.01 -15.67 10.32
N ARG A 237 16.89 -14.50 10.96
CA ARG A 237 16.44 -13.24 10.34
C ARG A 237 17.54 -12.19 10.17
N PHE A 238 18.67 -12.40 10.84
CA PHE A 238 19.74 -11.43 10.94
C PHE A 238 21.08 -12.12 10.79
N ARG A 239 22.08 -11.41 10.24
CA ARG A 239 23.45 -11.91 10.11
C ARG A 239 24.01 -12.39 11.45
N VAL A 240 23.76 -11.64 12.53
CA VAL A 240 24.23 -11.98 13.88
C VAL A 240 23.64 -13.28 14.46
N ALA A 241 22.53 -13.76 13.91
CA ALA A 241 21.90 -15.01 14.32
C ALA A 241 22.41 -16.23 13.50
N LEU A 242 23.30 -16.02 12.53
CA LEU A 242 23.98 -17.11 11.84
C LEU A 242 25.00 -17.79 12.76
N PRO A 243 25.28 -19.10 12.58
CA PRO A 243 26.32 -19.79 13.33
C PRO A 243 27.68 -19.07 13.25
N SER A 244 28.37 -18.90 14.37
CA SER A 244 29.65 -18.17 14.44
C SER A 244 30.71 -18.72 13.48
N LYS A 245 30.79 -20.04 13.33
CA LYS A 245 31.68 -20.69 12.36
C LYS A 245 31.39 -20.30 10.91
N LEU A 246 30.11 -20.15 10.56
CA LEU A 246 29.69 -19.71 9.22
C LEU A 246 30.04 -18.23 9.01
N LEU A 247 29.83 -17.38 10.02
CA LEU A 247 30.21 -15.97 9.96
C LEU A 247 31.71 -15.78 9.70
N ALA A 248 32.56 -16.53 10.39
CA ALA A 248 34.01 -16.49 10.16
C ALA A 248 34.40 -16.90 8.72
N MET A 249 33.77 -17.96 8.19
CA MET A 249 33.98 -18.39 6.79
C MET A 249 33.56 -17.30 5.80
N MET A 250 32.40 -16.68 6.02
CA MET A 250 31.93 -15.59 5.16
C MET A 250 32.84 -14.36 5.21
N GLU A 251 33.33 -13.99 6.40
CA GLU A 251 34.28 -12.89 6.56
C GLU A 251 35.62 -13.14 5.87
N GLU A 252 36.12 -14.37 5.91
CA GLU A 252 37.34 -14.75 5.19
C GLU A 252 37.18 -14.59 3.67
N VAL A 253 36.04 -15.03 3.13
CA VAL A 253 35.72 -14.87 1.70
C VAL A 253 35.54 -13.40 1.33
N GLU A 254 34.81 -12.61 2.13
CA GLU A 254 34.61 -11.17 1.90
C GLU A 254 35.92 -10.36 1.97
N LYS A 255 36.92 -10.81 2.74
CA LYS A 255 38.26 -10.21 2.78
C LYS A 255 39.05 -10.48 1.50
N LYS A 256 38.95 -11.69 0.95
CA LYS A 256 39.65 -12.10 -0.27
C LYS A 256 38.97 -11.58 -1.53
N ASP A 257 37.64 -11.47 -1.52
CA ASP A 257 36.83 -11.06 -2.67
C ASP A 257 35.88 -9.90 -2.32
N LYS A 258 36.22 -8.70 -2.81
CA LYS A 258 35.40 -7.49 -2.63
C LYS A 258 34.03 -7.60 -3.31
N THR A 259 33.89 -8.44 -4.35
CA THR A 259 32.61 -8.63 -5.05
C THR A 259 31.62 -9.39 -4.18
N ALA A 260 32.09 -10.38 -3.41
CA ALA A 260 31.27 -11.09 -2.41
C ALA A 260 30.65 -10.13 -1.39
N LYS A 261 31.44 -9.20 -0.83
CA LYS A 261 30.94 -8.17 0.10
C LYS A 261 29.88 -7.27 -0.54
N LYS A 262 30.09 -6.85 -1.78
CA LYS A 262 29.10 -6.05 -2.54
C LYS A 262 27.83 -6.85 -2.77
N SER A 263 27.96 -8.14 -3.09
CA SER A 263 26.83 -9.04 -3.30
C SER A 263 26.03 -9.29 -2.04
N TRP A 264 26.66 -9.45 -0.88
CA TRP A 264 25.94 -9.53 0.40
C TRP A 264 25.05 -8.30 0.61
N LYS A 265 25.63 -7.10 0.44
CA LYS A 265 24.93 -5.83 0.64
C LYS A 265 23.74 -5.66 -0.31
N ASN A 266 23.86 -6.14 -1.55
CA ASN A 266 22.84 -5.97 -2.57
C ASN A 266 21.79 -7.08 -2.54
N ASP A 267 22.19 -8.32 -2.26
CA ASP A 267 21.35 -9.50 -2.48
C ASP A 267 20.76 -10.05 -1.17
N VAL A 268 21.41 -9.81 -0.02
CA VAL A 268 20.99 -10.38 1.28
C VAL A 268 20.48 -9.32 2.24
N GLU A 269 21.19 -8.19 2.37
CA GLU A 269 20.84 -7.13 3.31
C GLU A 269 19.43 -6.53 3.11
N PRO A 270 18.88 -6.40 1.88
CA PRO A 270 17.50 -5.92 1.70
C PRO A 270 16.43 -6.81 2.36
N TYR A 271 16.74 -8.08 2.59
CA TYR A 271 15.86 -9.05 3.24
C TYR A 271 16.08 -9.14 4.75
N ARG A 272 16.94 -8.30 5.34
CA ARG A 272 17.20 -8.29 6.79
C ARG A 272 15.89 -8.15 7.57
N GLY A 273 15.70 -9.03 8.55
CA GLY A 273 14.50 -9.07 9.39
C GLY A 273 13.29 -9.80 8.77
N GLN A 274 13.40 -10.28 7.53
CA GLN A 274 12.34 -11.00 6.80
C GLN A 274 12.66 -12.50 6.77
N TRP A 275 11.71 -13.32 7.18
CA TRP A 275 11.81 -14.78 7.19
C TRP A 275 10.75 -15.33 6.23
N PRO A 276 11.02 -16.29 5.34
CA PRO A 276 12.26 -17.03 5.12
C PRO A 276 13.23 -16.33 4.17
N GLU A 277 12.88 -15.18 3.59
CA GLU A 277 13.61 -14.56 2.48
C GLU A 277 15.07 -14.27 2.82
N PHE A 278 15.36 -13.84 4.06
CA PHE A 278 16.75 -13.65 4.51
C PHE A 278 17.56 -14.95 4.41
N ALA A 279 17.03 -16.06 4.93
CA ALA A 279 17.75 -17.33 4.88
C ALA A 279 17.86 -17.88 3.45
N VAL A 280 16.87 -17.62 2.59
CA VAL A 280 16.92 -18.00 1.16
C VAL A 280 18.06 -17.27 0.49
N ALA A 281 18.12 -15.94 0.68
CA ALA A 281 19.18 -15.10 0.14
C ALA A 281 20.56 -15.51 0.69
N VAL A 282 20.66 -15.84 1.98
CA VAL A 282 21.90 -16.40 2.56
C VAL A 282 22.27 -17.72 1.88
N SER A 283 21.33 -18.63 1.68
CA SER A 283 21.60 -19.94 1.06
C SER A 283 22.09 -19.79 -0.38
N GLU A 284 21.48 -18.89 -1.15
CA GLU A 284 21.91 -18.56 -2.52
C GLU A 284 23.29 -17.90 -2.54
N TYR A 285 23.55 -16.99 -1.58
CA TYR A 285 24.86 -16.39 -1.39
C TYR A 285 25.95 -17.44 -1.09
N LEU A 286 25.67 -18.39 -0.18
CA LEU A 286 26.60 -19.47 0.17
C LEU A 286 26.88 -20.39 -1.03
N LYS A 287 25.86 -20.74 -1.82
CA LYS A 287 26.02 -21.51 -3.06
C LYS A 287 26.92 -20.80 -4.06
N ARG A 288 26.70 -19.50 -4.30
CA ARG A 288 27.52 -18.71 -5.24
C ARG A 288 28.97 -18.55 -4.79
N THR A 289 29.19 -18.42 -3.48
CA THR A 289 30.53 -18.31 -2.88
C THR A 289 31.18 -19.65 -2.58
N GLN A 290 30.51 -20.76 -2.91
CA GLN A 290 30.96 -22.14 -2.66
C GLN A 290 31.27 -22.42 -1.17
N ILE A 291 30.67 -21.67 -0.25
CA ILE A 291 30.80 -21.92 1.18
C ILE A 291 29.83 -23.02 1.57
N THR A 292 30.35 -24.14 2.08
CA THR A 292 29.51 -25.22 2.62
C THR A 292 29.24 -24.94 4.10
N PRO A 293 27.97 -24.70 4.50
CA PRO A 293 27.66 -24.40 5.89
C PRO A 293 27.89 -25.66 6.76
N PRO A 294 28.37 -25.51 8.01
CA PRO A 294 28.65 -26.64 8.89
C PRO A 294 27.39 -27.37 9.37
N ALA A 295 26.25 -26.70 9.31
CA ALA A 295 24.93 -27.23 9.62
C ALA A 295 23.90 -26.53 8.71
N PRO A 296 22.76 -27.17 8.40
CA PRO A 296 21.68 -26.49 7.68
C PRO A 296 21.25 -25.24 8.45
N LEU A 297 20.99 -24.15 7.73
CA LEU A 297 20.60 -22.88 8.33
C LEU A 297 19.27 -22.98 9.10
N VAL A 298 18.47 -23.99 8.80
CA VAL A 298 17.11 -24.16 9.28
C VAL A 298 16.81 -25.64 9.50
N LYS A 299 16.11 -25.95 10.59
CA LYS A 299 15.59 -27.29 10.89
C LYS A 299 14.32 -27.62 10.10
N ALA A 300 14.18 -27.20 8.84
CA ALA A 300 12.96 -27.48 8.05
C ALA A 300 13.31 -28.34 6.84
N THR A 301 14.14 -29.34 7.07
CA THR A 301 14.77 -30.15 6.02
C THR A 301 14.13 -31.52 5.86
N THR A 302 13.36 -31.96 6.85
CA THR A 302 12.72 -33.29 6.87
C THR A 302 11.28 -33.20 7.36
N LYS A 303 10.49 -34.25 7.10
CA LYS A 303 9.09 -34.35 7.56
C LYS A 303 8.97 -34.20 9.08
N SER A 304 9.87 -34.81 9.85
CA SER A 304 9.82 -34.81 11.32
C SER A 304 10.04 -33.43 11.95
N GLU A 305 10.63 -32.50 11.21
CA GLU A 305 10.87 -31.14 11.70
C GLU A 305 9.79 -30.14 11.27
N MET A 306 8.85 -30.55 10.41
CA MET A 306 7.76 -29.69 9.96
C MET A 306 6.71 -29.44 11.07
N PRO A 307 5.94 -28.33 10.98
CA PRO A 307 4.77 -28.10 11.82
C PRO A 307 3.79 -29.29 11.78
N ALA A 308 3.06 -29.52 12.88
CA ALA A 308 2.17 -30.67 13.00
C ALA A 308 1.09 -30.71 11.91
N GLU A 309 0.58 -29.55 11.52
CA GLU A 309 -0.43 -29.38 10.47
C GLU A 309 0.11 -29.82 9.10
N VAL A 310 1.39 -29.54 8.84
CA VAL A 310 2.06 -29.89 7.58
C VAL A 310 2.42 -31.37 7.57
N LYS A 311 2.84 -31.94 8.70
CA LYS A 311 3.05 -33.39 8.85
C LYS A 311 1.78 -34.17 8.53
N ARG A 312 0.66 -33.77 9.14
CA ARG A 312 -0.64 -34.37 8.90
C ARG A 312 -1.05 -34.24 7.43
N PHE A 313 -0.84 -33.07 6.83
CA PHE A 313 -1.07 -32.87 5.39
C PHE A 313 -0.24 -33.84 4.53
N ILE A 314 1.05 -34.03 4.81
CA ILE A 314 1.90 -34.97 4.07
C ILE A 314 1.38 -36.41 4.21
N GLU A 315 1.02 -36.81 5.43
CA GLU A 315 0.52 -38.16 5.74
C GLU A 315 -0.82 -38.44 5.05
N GLU A 316 -1.78 -37.53 5.21
CA GLU A 316 -3.16 -37.72 4.77
C GLU A 316 -3.33 -37.48 3.27
N GLU A 317 -2.63 -36.50 2.68
CA GLU A 317 -2.89 -36.08 1.30
C GLU A 317 -1.86 -36.58 0.28
N ILE A 318 -0.60 -36.79 0.71
CA ILE A 318 0.49 -37.20 -0.19
C ILE A 318 0.77 -38.70 -0.03
N GLU A 319 1.00 -39.19 1.19
CA GLU A 319 1.38 -40.58 1.44
C GLU A 319 0.25 -41.58 1.20
N THR A 320 -1.02 -41.20 1.43
CA THR A 320 -2.18 -42.03 1.08
C THR A 320 -2.26 -42.30 -0.43
N LYS A 321 -1.80 -41.35 -1.26
CA LYS A 321 -1.81 -41.45 -2.73
C LYS A 321 -0.59 -42.16 -3.31
N LYS A 322 0.28 -42.77 -2.49
CA LYS A 322 1.50 -43.48 -2.95
C LYS A 322 1.25 -44.60 -3.99
N GLY A 323 0.01 -45.08 -4.10
CA GLY A 323 -0.39 -46.05 -5.11
C GLY A 323 -0.57 -45.46 -6.51
N THR A 324 -0.88 -44.16 -6.62
CA THR A 324 -1.14 -43.50 -7.91
C THR A 324 0.16 -42.97 -8.54
N PRO A 325 0.22 -42.79 -9.88
CA PRO A 325 1.36 -42.18 -10.54
C PRO A 325 1.71 -40.79 -9.97
N GLU A 326 0.70 -39.98 -9.66
CA GLU A 326 0.86 -38.62 -9.12
C GLU A 326 1.45 -38.63 -7.71
N GLY A 327 0.98 -39.55 -6.84
CA GLY A 327 1.53 -39.68 -5.49
C GLY A 327 2.96 -40.20 -5.48
N LYS A 328 3.32 -41.11 -6.40
CA LYS A 328 4.71 -41.56 -6.57
C LYS A 328 5.64 -40.42 -6.98
N GLU A 329 5.23 -39.60 -7.96
CA GLU A 329 5.99 -38.42 -8.39
C GLU A 329 6.13 -37.40 -7.24
N ALA A 330 5.05 -37.15 -6.49
CA ALA A 330 5.08 -36.24 -5.34
C ALA A 330 6.05 -36.74 -4.24
N LEU A 331 6.02 -38.02 -3.90
CA LEU A 331 6.93 -38.61 -2.91
C LEU A 331 8.38 -38.60 -3.38
N GLU A 332 8.63 -38.86 -4.66
CA GLU A 332 9.97 -38.76 -5.24
C GLU A 332 10.49 -37.32 -5.20
N MET A 333 9.64 -36.34 -5.50
CA MET A 333 9.99 -34.92 -5.38
C MET A 333 10.35 -34.54 -3.94
N LEU A 334 9.59 -35.01 -2.95
CA LEU A 334 9.90 -34.79 -1.52
C LEU A 334 11.22 -35.47 -1.13
N ARG A 335 11.43 -36.73 -1.52
CA ARG A 335 12.67 -37.47 -1.21
C ARG A 335 13.90 -36.80 -1.80
N ASN A 336 13.80 -36.26 -3.02
CA ASN A 336 14.90 -35.56 -3.68
C ASN A 336 15.24 -34.20 -3.03
N ALA A 337 14.24 -33.58 -2.39
CA ALA A 337 14.37 -32.33 -1.67
C ALA A 337 14.70 -32.52 -0.18
N GLU A 338 14.52 -33.72 0.37
CA GLU A 338 14.79 -34.02 1.78
C GLU A 338 16.26 -33.73 2.13
N GLY A 339 16.47 -33.11 3.29
CA GLY A 339 17.77 -32.61 3.72
C GLY A 339 18.16 -31.25 3.13
N LYS A 340 17.39 -30.69 2.18
CA LYS A 340 17.75 -29.46 1.46
C LYS A 340 16.76 -28.32 1.76
N TRP A 341 17.29 -27.24 2.31
CA TRP A 341 16.54 -26.01 2.54
C TRP A 341 17.01 -24.92 1.56
N PRO A 342 16.09 -24.17 0.90
CA PRO A 342 14.62 -24.14 1.06
C PRO A 342 13.87 -25.11 0.14
N GLU A 343 14.54 -26.06 -0.50
CA GLU A 343 13.96 -26.92 -1.54
C GLU A 343 12.85 -27.82 -1.00
N TYR A 344 12.99 -28.37 0.21
CA TYR A 344 11.99 -29.25 0.82
C TYR A 344 10.63 -28.56 1.05
N PRO A 345 10.53 -27.42 1.76
CA PRO A 345 9.25 -26.73 1.89
C PRO A 345 8.70 -26.19 0.57
N ARG A 346 9.57 -25.79 -0.38
CA ARG A 346 9.13 -25.42 -1.74
C ARG A 346 8.52 -26.62 -2.48
N ALA A 347 9.06 -27.82 -2.30
CA ALA A 347 8.52 -29.04 -2.88
C ALA A 347 7.12 -29.32 -2.34
N ILE A 348 6.90 -29.20 -1.02
CA ILE A 348 5.58 -29.36 -0.40
C ILE A 348 4.57 -28.38 -1.04
N MET A 349 4.92 -27.09 -1.14
CA MET A 349 4.03 -26.08 -1.72
C MET A 349 3.75 -26.34 -3.20
N LYS A 350 4.76 -26.74 -3.98
CA LYS A 350 4.60 -27.07 -5.40
C LYS A 350 3.71 -28.30 -5.60
N ILE A 351 3.85 -29.32 -4.75
CA ILE A 351 3.00 -30.52 -4.79
C ILE A 351 1.55 -30.13 -4.46
N ALA A 352 1.35 -29.30 -3.44
CA ALA A 352 0.02 -28.82 -3.08
C ALA A 352 -0.62 -28.03 -4.23
N GLU A 353 0.11 -27.10 -4.84
CA GLU A 353 -0.36 -26.33 -5.98
C GLU A 353 -0.71 -27.21 -7.19
N LYS A 354 0.21 -28.11 -7.59
CA LYS A 354 0.04 -29.03 -8.73
C LYS A 354 -1.20 -29.91 -8.58
N ASN A 355 -1.48 -30.38 -7.37
CA ASN A 355 -2.60 -31.27 -7.07
C ASN A 355 -3.86 -30.52 -6.58
N ASN A 356 -3.84 -29.19 -6.63
CA ASN A 356 -4.90 -28.32 -6.09
C ASN A 356 -5.29 -28.66 -4.64
N LEU A 357 -4.31 -29.05 -3.83
CA LEU A 357 -4.45 -29.33 -2.41
C LEU A 357 -4.20 -28.06 -1.59
N PHE A 358 -4.76 -28.04 -0.38
CA PHE A 358 -4.62 -26.94 0.56
C PHE A 358 -3.68 -27.33 1.70
N VAL A 359 -2.63 -26.55 1.94
CA VAL A 359 -1.73 -26.74 3.09
C VAL A 359 -2.26 -25.90 4.27
N PRO A 360 -2.78 -26.52 5.35
CA PRO A 360 -3.43 -25.79 6.45
C PRO A 360 -2.52 -24.75 7.10
N GLY A 361 -2.97 -23.49 7.13
CA GLY A 361 -2.21 -22.38 7.73
C GLY A 361 -1.03 -21.88 6.89
N TRP A 362 -0.78 -22.44 5.71
CA TRP A 362 0.33 -22.05 4.83
C TRP A 362 -0.11 -21.56 3.45
N MET A 363 -1.37 -21.81 3.10
CA MET A 363 -1.99 -21.24 1.91
C MET A 363 -3.21 -20.41 2.34
N ILE A 364 -3.59 -19.44 1.52
CA ILE A 364 -4.91 -18.84 1.63
C ILE A 364 -5.92 -19.92 1.22
N PRO A 365 -6.95 -20.23 2.03
CA PRO A 365 -7.98 -21.20 1.65
C PRO A 365 -8.54 -20.87 0.27
N LYS A 366 -8.24 -21.73 -0.72
CA LYS A 366 -8.77 -21.54 -2.06
C LYS A 366 -10.27 -21.61 -1.96
N LEU A 367 -10.91 -20.67 -2.63
CA LEU A 367 -12.35 -20.68 -2.75
C LEU A 367 -12.78 -21.91 -3.53
N PRO A 368 -13.92 -22.51 -3.19
CA PRO A 368 -14.52 -23.48 -4.10
C PRO A 368 -14.69 -22.76 -5.43
N VAL A 369 -13.86 -23.12 -6.41
CA VAL A 369 -14.06 -22.64 -7.78
C VAL A 369 -15.46 -23.12 -8.12
N PRO A 370 -16.42 -22.22 -8.45
CA PRO A 370 -17.75 -22.66 -8.82
C PRO A 370 -17.55 -23.69 -9.92
N LYS A 371 -17.99 -24.94 -9.66
CA LYS A 371 -17.86 -26.01 -10.64
C LYS A 371 -18.48 -25.44 -11.90
N LYS A 372 -17.67 -25.23 -12.94
CA LYS A 372 -18.23 -24.87 -14.24
C LYS A 372 -19.14 -26.03 -14.59
N ASP A 373 -20.45 -25.81 -14.45
CA ASP A 373 -21.44 -26.78 -14.88
C ASP A 373 -21.08 -27.10 -16.32
N LYS A 374 -20.63 -28.33 -16.55
CA LYS A 374 -20.33 -28.83 -17.89
C LYS A 374 -21.68 -28.87 -18.60
N LYS A 375 -22.03 -27.77 -19.29
CA LYS A 375 -23.14 -27.71 -20.22
C LYS A 375 -22.86 -28.59 -21.42
#